data_AF-A0A2E4S7C4-F1
#
_entry.id   AF-A0A2E4S7C4-F1
#
_cell.length_a   1.000
_cell.length_b   1.000
_cell.length_c   1.000
_cell.angle_alpha   90.00
_cell.angle_beta   90.00
_cell.angle_gamma   90.00
#
_symmetry.space_group_name_H-M   'P 1'
#
loop_
_entity.id
_entity.type
_entity.pdbx_description
1 polymer ?
#
loop_
_entity_poly.entity_id
_entity_poly.type
_entity_poly.pdbx_seq_one_letter_code
_entity_poly.pdbx_strand_id
1 'polypeptide(L)'
;MLSYFDHFQPIAFAILILASATVFTLLWGFDALTHKKLVEHDITDSELQTHRNILLASVLMEISLITMFWNPLVSLPFFIAFFITRYSHEFIDELHYHTDRCKPYENYLHIGMWVTVLTKTFGMFIWGFFFQYEGFLELPIYIHLWALIAFGAMGIIGFFEWRR
;
A
#
# COMPACT_ATOMS: atom_id res chain seq x y z
N MET A 1 -10.95 -18.19 -23.80
CA MET A 1 -10.07 -17.25 -23.06
C MET A 1 -10.83 -16.33 -22.09
N LEU A 2 -12.17 -16.24 -22.17
CA LEU A 2 -13.01 -15.48 -21.22
C LEU A 2 -13.65 -16.33 -20.10
N SER A 3 -13.56 -17.66 -20.13
CA SER A 3 -14.24 -18.54 -19.15
C SER A 3 -13.66 -18.52 -17.73
N TYR A 4 -12.55 -17.80 -17.49
CA TYR A 4 -12.01 -17.61 -16.14
C TYR A 4 -12.73 -16.49 -15.38
N PHE A 5 -13.47 -15.62 -16.07
CA PHE A 5 -14.20 -14.51 -15.47
C PHE A 5 -15.59 -14.91 -14.97
N ASP A 6 -16.10 -16.08 -15.38
CA ASP A 6 -17.43 -16.58 -15.00
C ASP A 6 -17.53 -16.98 -13.51
N HIS A 7 -16.40 -17.07 -12.80
CA HIS A 7 -16.33 -17.40 -11.37
C HIS A 7 -15.78 -16.24 -10.52
N PHE A 8 -16.00 -15.00 -10.96
CA PHE A 8 -15.65 -13.83 -10.18
C PHE A 8 -16.41 -13.79 -8.84
N GLN A 9 -15.67 -13.68 -7.73
CA GLN A 9 -16.20 -13.63 -6.37
C GLN A 9 -15.71 -12.32 -5.72
N PRO A 10 -16.53 -11.25 -5.70
CA PRO A 10 -16.15 -9.94 -5.13
C PRO A 10 -15.61 -10.07 -3.70
N ILE A 11 -16.23 -10.95 -2.90
CA ILE A 11 -15.84 -11.20 -1.52
C ILE A 11 -14.42 -11.77 -1.39
N ALA A 12 -13.97 -12.61 -2.33
CA ALA A 12 -12.64 -13.18 -2.30
C ALA A 12 -11.56 -12.10 -2.54
N PHE A 13 -11.82 -11.20 -3.48
CA PHE A 13 -10.97 -10.03 -3.72
C PHE A 13 -10.95 -9.10 -2.50
N ALA A 14 -12.11 -8.80 -1.92
CA ALA A 14 -12.21 -7.97 -0.73
C ALA A 14 -11.41 -8.55 0.44
N ILE A 15 -11.54 -9.85 0.72
CA ILE A 15 -10.81 -10.53 1.80
C ILE A 15 -9.30 -10.50 1.52
N LEU A 16 -8.86 -10.81 0.29
CA LEU A 16 -7.44 -10.77 -0.07
C LEU A 16 -6.84 -9.38 0.17
N ILE A 17 -7.50 -8.35 -0.37
CA ILE A 17 -7.06 -6.96 -0.28
C ILE A 17 -7.03 -6.50 1.17
N LEU A 18 -8.08 -6.75 1.94
CA LEU A 18 -8.19 -6.28 3.33
C LEU A 18 -7.28 -7.05 4.28
N ALA A 19 -7.09 -8.36 4.07
CA ALA A 19 -6.12 -9.14 4.81
C ALA A 19 -4.70 -8.62 4.55
N SER A 20 -4.33 -8.43 3.28
CA SER A 20 -3.03 -7.86 2.92
C SER A 20 -2.85 -6.44 3.47
N ALA A 21 -3.87 -5.58 3.38
CA ALA A 21 -3.83 -4.23 3.95
C ALA A 21 -3.65 -4.26 5.47
N THR A 22 -4.32 -5.18 6.16
CA THR A 22 -4.22 -5.32 7.62
C THR A 22 -2.82 -5.77 8.02
N VAL A 23 -2.28 -6.81 7.37
CA VAL A 23 -0.91 -7.28 7.66
C VAL A 23 0.09 -6.18 7.35
N PHE A 24 -0.03 -5.50 6.21
CA PHE A 24 0.80 -4.34 5.88
C PHE A 24 0.75 -3.28 6.98
N THR A 25 -0.44 -2.89 7.43
CA THR A 25 -0.64 -1.87 8.45
C THR A 25 0.01 -2.24 9.78
N LEU A 26 -0.07 -3.52 10.17
CA LEU A 26 0.58 -4.01 11.39
C LEU A 26 2.11 -3.98 11.26
N LEU A 27 2.65 -4.50 10.16
CA LEU A 27 4.09 -4.52 9.91
C LEU A 27 4.65 -3.09 9.82
N TRP A 28 3.99 -2.22 9.08
CA TRP A 28 4.35 -0.80 8.99
C TRP A 28 4.21 -0.10 10.34
N GLY A 29 3.21 -0.45 11.15
CA GLY A 29 3.12 0.06 12.52
C GLY A 29 4.31 -0.34 13.38
N PHE A 30 4.82 -1.57 13.26
CA PHE A 30 6.02 -1.99 13.95
C PHE A 30 7.28 -1.28 13.43
N ASP A 31 7.38 -1.16 12.11
CA ASP A 31 8.47 -0.44 11.44
C ASP A 31 8.52 1.05 11.84
N ALA A 32 7.37 1.71 11.84
CA ALA A 32 7.22 3.09 12.29
C ALA A 32 7.71 3.26 13.74
N LEU A 33 7.51 2.26 14.61
CA LEU A 33 7.97 2.28 16.00
C LEU A 33 9.47 2.03 16.14
N THR A 34 10.07 1.19 15.29
CA THR A 34 11.52 0.98 15.26
C THR A 34 12.24 2.21 14.70
N HIS A 35 11.76 2.78 13.60
CA HIS A 35 12.31 4.00 13.02
C HIS A 35 12.23 5.20 13.95
N LYS A 36 11.17 5.33 14.76
CA LYS A 36 11.08 6.42 15.75
C LYS A 36 12.27 6.42 16.72
N LYS A 37 12.80 5.25 17.08
CA LYS A 37 13.97 5.12 17.97
C LYS A 37 15.30 5.43 17.27
N LEU A 38 15.32 5.38 15.93
CA LEU A 38 16.52 5.59 15.10
C LEU A 38 16.63 7.05 14.62
N VAL A 39 15.50 7.72 14.35
CA VAL A 39 15.40 9.14 13.93
C VAL A 39 16.12 10.08 14.91
N GLU A 40 16.14 9.75 16.21
CA GLU A 40 16.77 10.58 17.23
C GLU A 40 18.30 10.69 17.08
N HIS A 41 18.92 9.89 16.21
CA HIS A 41 20.37 9.83 16.08
C HIS A 41 20.94 9.81 14.65
N ASP A 42 20.22 9.36 13.60
CA ASP A 42 20.92 8.91 12.38
C ASP A 42 20.18 9.03 11.01
N ILE A 43 19.09 9.81 10.91
CA ILE A 43 18.37 10.00 9.62
C ILE A 43 18.76 11.31 8.95
N THR A 44 19.13 11.22 7.67
CA THR A 44 19.49 12.39 6.85
C THR A 44 18.27 13.06 6.23
N ASP A 45 18.38 14.35 5.88
CA ASP A 45 17.30 15.09 5.19
C ASP A 45 16.91 14.43 3.85
N SER A 46 17.86 13.82 3.15
CA SER A 46 17.61 13.14 1.86
C SER A 46 16.87 11.81 2.02
N GLU A 47 17.15 11.08 3.10
CA GLU A 47 16.39 9.88 3.48
C GLU A 47 14.96 10.27 3.85
N LEU A 48 14.78 11.28 4.69
CA LEU A 48 13.46 11.79 5.07
C LEU A 48 12.64 12.27 3.86
N GLN A 49 13.29 12.94 2.90
CA GLN A 49 12.63 13.33 1.65
C GLN A 49 12.23 12.12 0.80
N THR A 50 13.06 11.08 0.76
CA THR A 50 12.75 9.82 0.06
C THR A 50 11.52 9.16 0.69
N HIS A 51 11.48 9.04 2.02
CA HIS A 51 10.33 8.53 2.77
C HIS A 51 9.04 9.33 2.50
N ARG A 52 9.12 10.66 2.52
CA ARG A 52 7.97 11.53 2.19
C ARG A 52 7.49 11.31 0.75
N ASN A 53 8.40 11.15 -0.21
CA ASN A 53 8.02 10.85 -1.60
C ASN A 53 7.31 9.49 -1.71
N ILE A 54 7.77 8.47 -0.98
CA ILE A 54 7.11 7.17 -0.89
C ILE A 54 5.69 7.32 -0.37
N LEU A 55 5.50 8.04 0.75
CA LEU A 55 4.17 8.24 1.35
C LEU A 55 3.23 8.99 0.39
N LEU A 56 3.70 10.08 -0.21
CA LEU A 56 2.90 10.86 -1.15
C LEU A 56 2.53 10.04 -2.39
N ALA A 57 3.49 9.35 -2.99
CA ALA A 57 3.26 8.50 -4.15
C ALA A 57 2.30 7.35 -3.81
N SER A 58 2.39 6.78 -2.60
CA SER A 58 1.47 5.74 -2.13
C SER A 58 0.04 6.27 -2.02
N VAL A 59 -0.16 7.45 -1.42
CA VAL A 59 -1.51 8.08 -1.34
C VAL A 59 -2.08 8.35 -2.73
N LEU A 60 -1.28 8.92 -3.63
CA LEU A 60 -1.72 9.21 -5.00
C LEU A 60 -2.01 7.92 -5.79
N MET A 61 -1.22 6.88 -5.58
CA MET A 61 -1.46 5.54 -6.13
C MET A 61 -2.79 4.96 -5.62
N GLU A 62 -3.07 5.01 -4.32
CA GLU A 62 -4.34 4.55 -3.74
C GLU A 62 -5.54 5.32 -4.31
N ILE A 63 -5.43 6.66 -4.41
CA ILE A 63 -6.47 7.49 -5.03
C ILE A 63 -6.72 7.02 -6.46
N SER A 64 -5.66 6.79 -7.25
CA SER A 64 -5.80 6.34 -8.63
C SER A 64 -6.43 4.94 -8.75
N LEU A 65 -6.16 4.04 -7.80
CA LEU A 65 -6.80 2.72 -7.75
C LEU A 65 -8.30 2.87 -7.46
N ILE A 66 -8.66 3.63 -6.43
CA ILE A 66 -10.06 3.90 -6.08
C ILE A 66 -10.81 4.54 -7.25
N THR A 67 -10.18 5.49 -7.97
CA THR A 67 -10.85 6.17 -9.09
C THR A 67 -11.10 5.26 -10.30
N MET A 68 -10.49 4.07 -10.37
CA MET A 68 -10.82 3.06 -11.38
C MET A 68 -12.29 2.61 -11.29
N PHE A 69 -12.95 2.80 -10.14
CA PHE A 69 -14.39 2.61 -9.98
C PHE A 69 -15.19 3.38 -11.05
N TRP A 70 -14.84 4.65 -11.28
CA TRP A 70 -15.58 5.51 -12.22
C TRP A 70 -14.98 5.50 -13.61
N ASN A 71 -13.65 5.57 -13.72
CA ASN A 71 -12.99 5.65 -15.03
C ASN A 71 -11.61 4.95 -15.01
N PRO A 72 -11.55 3.65 -15.31
CA PRO A 72 -10.30 2.88 -15.24
C PRO A 72 -9.26 3.34 -16.28
N LEU A 73 -9.70 3.73 -17.49
CA LEU A 73 -8.79 4.18 -18.56
C LEU A 73 -8.12 5.51 -18.23
N VAL A 74 -8.86 6.46 -17.66
CA VAL A 74 -8.29 7.74 -17.22
C VAL A 74 -7.40 7.56 -15.99
N SER A 75 -7.77 6.66 -15.08
CA SER A 75 -6.99 6.42 -13.86
C SER A 75 -5.69 5.65 -14.09
N LEU A 76 -5.65 4.77 -15.11
CA LEU A 76 -4.51 3.93 -15.44
C LEU A 76 -3.16 4.66 -15.59
N PRO A 77 -3.02 5.73 -16.39
CA PRO A 77 -1.74 6.43 -16.52
C PRO A 77 -1.24 7.01 -15.20
N PHE A 78 -2.15 7.50 -14.34
CA PHE A 78 -1.80 7.99 -13.01
C PHE A 78 -1.34 6.84 -12.12
N PHE A 79 -2.06 5.72 -12.10
CA PHE A 79 -1.65 4.53 -11.36
C PHE A 79 -0.25 4.06 -11.76
N ILE A 80 0.03 3.93 -13.06
CA ILE A 80 1.33 3.51 -13.56
C ILE A 80 2.44 4.48 -13.10
N ALA A 81 2.21 5.79 -13.24
CA ALA A 81 3.17 6.80 -12.82
C ALA A 81 3.46 6.70 -11.32
N PHE A 82 2.42 6.70 -10.47
CA PHE A 82 2.59 6.66 -9.02
C PHE A 82 3.15 5.32 -8.52
N PHE A 83 2.75 4.20 -9.13
CA PHE A 83 3.30 2.88 -8.81
C PHE A 83 4.80 2.82 -9.10
N ILE A 84 5.24 3.27 -10.28
CA ILE A 84 6.66 3.30 -10.65
C ILE A 84 7.42 4.24 -9.71
N THR A 85 6.93 5.45 -9.50
CA THR A 85 7.58 6.43 -8.60
C THR A 85 7.72 5.89 -7.19
N ARG A 86 6.63 5.34 -6.61
CA ARG A 86 6.65 4.71 -5.29
C ARG A 86 7.67 3.58 -5.24
N TYR A 87 7.60 2.65 -6.20
CA TYR A 87 8.48 1.47 -6.21
C TYR A 87 9.94 1.86 -6.37
N SER A 88 10.26 2.84 -7.22
CA SER A 88 11.62 3.35 -7.37
C SER A 88 12.14 4.00 -6.10
N HIS A 89 11.35 4.85 -5.44
CA HIS A 89 11.78 5.46 -4.18
C HIS A 89 11.95 4.44 -3.07
N GLU A 90 11.03 3.47 -2.95
CA GLU A 90 11.16 2.38 -1.98
C GLU A 90 12.43 1.56 -2.23
N PHE A 91 12.72 1.23 -3.49
CA PHE A 91 13.91 0.45 -3.83
C PHE A 91 15.21 1.22 -3.53
N ILE A 92 15.21 2.53 -3.78
CA ILE A 92 16.32 3.41 -3.39
C ILE A 92 16.46 3.42 -1.86
N ASP A 93 15.34 3.52 -1.14
CA ASP A 93 15.32 3.55 0.31
C ASP A 93 15.97 2.30 0.91
N GLU A 94 15.53 1.12 0.44
CA GLU A 94 16.06 -0.17 0.89
C GLU A 94 17.55 -0.34 0.59
N LEU A 95 17.98 -0.03 -0.65
CA LEU A 95 19.36 -0.25 -1.06
C LEU A 95 20.33 0.78 -0.51
N HIS A 96 19.92 2.05 -0.49
CA HIS A 96 20.83 3.14 -0.17
C HIS A 96 20.85 3.46 1.32
N TYR A 97 19.69 3.41 2.00
CA TYR A 97 19.58 3.83 3.39
C TYR A 97 19.45 2.65 4.37
N HIS A 98 18.83 1.53 3.97
CA HIS A 98 18.58 0.41 4.90
C HIS A 98 19.65 -0.69 4.89
N THR A 99 20.30 -0.95 3.75
CA THR A 99 21.20 -2.11 3.58
C THR A 99 22.27 -2.25 4.67
N ASP A 100 22.88 -1.15 5.11
CA ASP A 100 23.97 -1.17 6.11
C ASP A 100 23.50 -0.93 7.56
N ARG A 101 22.25 -0.47 7.77
CA ARG A 101 21.73 -0.07 9.08
C ARG A 101 20.71 -1.06 9.65
N CYS A 102 19.95 -1.73 8.79
CA CYS A 102 18.87 -2.62 9.22
C CYS A 102 19.39 -3.94 9.78
N LYS A 103 18.82 -4.32 10.91
CA LYS A 103 19.02 -5.65 11.49
C LYS A 103 18.23 -6.68 10.67
N PRO A 104 18.61 -7.97 10.72
CA PRO A 104 17.93 -9.02 9.96
C PRO A 104 16.40 -9.08 10.18
N TYR A 105 15.90 -8.76 11.39
CA TYR A 105 14.46 -8.75 11.63
C TYR A 105 13.74 -7.58 10.93
N GLU A 106 14.39 -6.43 10.77
CA GLU A 106 13.85 -5.26 10.07
C GLU A 106 13.73 -5.58 8.57
N ASN A 107 14.74 -6.24 8.02
CA ASN A 107 14.67 -6.75 6.64
C ASN A 107 13.49 -7.71 6.42
N TYR A 108 13.18 -8.59 7.39
CA TYR A 108 12.00 -9.46 7.28
C TYR A 108 10.68 -8.68 7.40
N LEU A 109 10.62 -7.63 8.22
CA LEU A 109 9.47 -6.72 8.28
C LEU A 109 9.25 -6.06 6.92
N HIS A 110 10.31 -5.50 6.33
CA HIS A 110 10.26 -4.83 5.03
C HIS A 110 9.83 -5.78 3.91
N ILE A 111 10.38 -6.99 3.86
CA ILE A 111 9.93 -8.02 2.89
C ILE A 111 8.43 -8.32 3.08
N GLY A 112 7.96 -8.45 4.32
CA GLY A 112 6.55 -8.65 4.60
C GLY A 112 5.69 -7.47 4.15
N MET A 113 6.15 -6.24 4.38
CA MET A 113 5.49 -5.02 3.90
C MET A 113 5.41 -4.99 2.37
N TRP A 114 6.50 -5.31 1.68
CA TRP A 114 6.56 -5.39 0.21
C TRP A 114 5.57 -6.42 -0.35
N VAL A 115 5.58 -7.64 0.17
CA VAL A 115 4.66 -8.69 -0.29
C VAL A 115 3.21 -8.26 -0.10
N THR A 116 2.89 -7.70 1.07
CA THR A 116 1.51 -7.33 1.40
C THR A 116 1.03 -6.10 0.64
N VAL A 117 1.85 -5.04 0.50
CA VAL A 117 1.49 -3.85 -0.26
C VAL A 117 1.33 -4.17 -1.74
N LEU A 118 2.18 -5.01 -2.32
CA LEU A 118 2.07 -5.44 -3.72
C LEU A 118 0.84 -6.31 -3.92
N THR A 119 0.59 -7.29 -3.04
CA THR A 119 -0.61 -8.14 -3.13
C THR A 119 -1.89 -7.31 -3.07
N LYS A 120 -1.97 -6.36 -2.13
CA LYS A 120 -3.09 -5.43 -2.03
C LYS A 120 -3.24 -4.59 -3.30
N THR A 121 -2.15 -3.97 -3.75
CA THR A 121 -2.12 -3.07 -4.91
C THR A 121 -2.57 -3.79 -6.18
N PHE A 122 -2.01 -4.98 -6.45
CA PHE A 122 -2.40 -5.77 -7.61
C PHE A 122 -3.83 -6.33 -7.48
N GLY A 123 -4.27 -6.73 -6.29
CA GLY A 123 -5.65 -7.12 -6.06
C GLY A 123 -6.63 -5.98 -6.36
N MET A 124 -6.34 -4.78 -5.86
CA MET A 124 -7.12 -3.57 -6.15
C MET A 124 -7.07 -3.19 -7.62
N PHE A 125 -5.91 -3.28 -8.26
CA PHE A 125 -5.74 -3.01 -9.68
C PHE A 125 -6.56 -3.97 -10.53
N ILE A 126 -6.48 -5.28 -10.25
CA ILE A 126 -7.21 -6.28 -11.02
C ILE A 126 -8.71 -6.04 -10.87
N TRP A 127 -9.21 -5.88 -9.65
CA TRP A 127 -10.63 -5.62 -9.39
C TRP A 127 -11.11 -4.29 -9.96
N GLY A 128 -10.32 -3.22 -9.83
CA GLY A 128 -10.68 -1.88 -10.32
C GLY A 128 -10.58 -1.75 -11.84
N PHE A 129 -9.50 -2.22 -12.45
CA PHE A 129 -9.27 -2.03 -13.88
C PHE A 129 -10.08 -3.00 -14.75
N PHE A 130 -10.11 -4.28 -14.41
CA PHE A 130 -10.78 -5.29 -15.25
C PHE A 130 -12.25 -5.49 -14.89
N PHE A 131 -12.64 -5.26 -13.64
CA PHE A 131 -14.00 -5.51 -13.15
C PHE A 131 -14.68 -4.27 -12.58
N GLN A 132 -14.04 -3.10 -12.59
CA GLN A 132 -14.61 -1.84 -12.09
C GLN A 132 -15.24 -1.95 -10.69
N TYR A 133 -14.62 -2.74 -9.82
CA TYR A 133 -15.13 -3.03 -8.48
C TYR A 133 -16.55 -3.63 -8.46
N GLU A 134 -16.90 -4.44 -9.46
CA GLU A 134 -18.18 -5.15 -9.51
C GLU A 134 -18.45 -5.90 -8.20
N GLY A 135 -19.68 -5.79 -7.70
CA GLY A 135 -20.11 -6.43 -6.46
C GLY A 135 -19.64 -5.73 -5.18
N PHE A 136 -18.95 -4.58 -5.27
CA PHE A 136 -18.44 -3.87 -4.09
C PHE A 136 -19.56 -3.38 -3.16
N LEU A 137 -20.61 -2.74 -3.70
CA LEU A 137 -21.68 -2.15 -2.89
C LEU A 137 -22.59 -3.20 -2.23
N GLU A 138 -22.55 -4.42 -2.77
CA GLU A 138 -23.31 -5.58 -2.34
C GLU A 138 -22.58 -6.41 -1.29
N LEU A 139 -21.33 -6.04 -0.95
CA LEU A 139 -20.57 -6.74 0.09
C LEU A 139 -21.24 -6.59 1.45
N PRO A 140 -21.09 -7.59 2.34
CA PRO A 140 -21.54 -7.46 3.71
C PRO A 140 -20.94 -6.23 4.39
N ILE A 141 -21.73 -5.53 5.20
CA ILE A 141 -21.34 -4.27 5.85
C ILE A 141 -20.02 -4.37 6.64
N TYR A 142 -19.72 -5.53 7.23
CA TYR A 142 -18.48 -5.74 7.98
C TYR A 142 -17.22 -5.60 7.12
N ILE A 143 -17.29 -5.89 5.81
CA ILE A 143 -16.18 -5.71 4.87
C ILE A 143 -15.90 -4.21 4.67
N HIS A 144 -16.94 -3.40 4.52
CA HIS A 144 -16.79 -1.94 4.41
C HIS A 144 -16.24 -1.32 5.70
N LEU A 145 -16.72 -1.77 6.86
CA LEU A 145 -16.18 -1.33 8.14
C LEU A 145 -14.71 -1.71 8.30
N TRP A 146 -14.33 -2.93 7.89
CA TRP A 146 -12.93 -3.35 7.89
C TRP A 146 -12.07 -2.49 6.96
N ALA A 147 -12.54 -2.17 5.75
CA ALA A 147 -11.87 -1.24 4.84
C ALA A 147 -11.65 0.14 5.46
N LEU A 148 -12.69 0.71 6.10
CA LEU A 148 -12.60 1.99 6.78
C LEU A 148 -11.58 1.97 7.94
N ILE A 149 -11.58 0.90 8.74
CA ILE A 149 -10.63 0.74 9.85
C ILE A 149 -9.20 0.62 9.32
N ALA A 150 -8.95 -0.23 8.31
CA ALA A 150 -7.63 -0.41 7.74
C ALA A 150 -7.11 0.88 7.09
N PHE A 151 -7.95 1.56 6.30
CA PHE A 151 -7.60 2.83 5.67
C PHE A 151 -7.34 3.94 6.70
N GLY A 152 -8.19 4.05 7.72
CA GLY A 152 -8.00 5.00 8.81
C GLY A 152 -6.71 4.76 9.60
N ALA A 153 -6.40 3.50 9.90
CA ALA A 153 -5.16 3.13 10.59
C ALA A 153 -3.92 3.47 9.76
N MET A 154 -3.90 3.12 8.46
CA MET A 154 -2.82 3.53 7.55
C MET A 154 -2.67 5.05 7.47
N GLY A 155 -3.78 5.78 7.39
CA GLY A 155 -3.77 7.25 7.37
C GLY A 155 -3.18 7.86 8.65
N ILE A 156 -3.51 7.30 9.82
CA ILE A 156 -2.97 7.73 11.11
C ILE A 156 -1.46 7.48 11.18
N ILE A 157 -1.00 6.27 10.84
CA ILE A 157 0.43 5.92 10.86
C ILE A 157 1.19 6.85 9.88
N GLY A 158 0.72 6.96 8.65
CA GLY A 158 1.34 7.82 7.63
C GLY A 158 1.39 9.29 8.02
N PHE A 159 0.36 9.82 8.67
CA PHE A 159 0.37 11.19 9.18
C PHE A 159 1.44 11.40 10.25
N PHE A 160 1.57 10.46 11.19
CA PHE A 160 2.58 10.55 12.23
C PHE A 160 4.00 10.39 11.69
N GLU A 161 4.20 9.58 10.65
CA GLU A 161 5.49 9.50 9.96
C GLU A 161 5.81 10.77 9.17
N TRP A 162 4.83 11.31 8.45
CA TRP A 162 5.02 12.54 7.67
C TRP A 162 5.47 13.74 8.52
N ARG A 163 4.96 13.83 9.76
CA ARG A 163 5.28 14.92 10.70
C ARG A 163 6.62 14.77 11.42
N ARG A 164 7.29 13.62 11.29
CA ARG A 164 8.68 13.48 11.78
C ARG A 164 9.58 14.38 10.96
#